data_AF-S0DRS0-F1
#
_entry.id   AF-S0DRS0-F1
#
_cell.length_a   1.000
_cell.length_b   1.000
_cell.length_c   1.000
_cell.angle_alpha   90.00
_cell.angle_beta   90.00
_cell.angle_gamma   90.00
#
_symmetry.space_group_name_H-M   'P 1'
#
loop_
_entity.id
_entity.type
_entity.pdbx_description
1 polymer ?
#
loop_
_entity_poly.entity_id
_entity_poly.type
_entity_poly.pdbx_seq_one_letter_code
_entity_poly.pdbx_strand_id
1 'polypeptide(L)'
;MSGADIVRVLTNNGSPETKSVSEPKGDYEVVMYRPRIDNGSLRVERWTSKADPTYVYWRTLSSDNETKNYGDSDGSRILETSNDNSRTFSWMLSKSYDAHGNAIEYMYKQEDAKDLVDASGVLPVWEKNRIEELRCCQKYIKTIKYGNSIPSRDPKSWEVSQWTKDMYWMFELIFDYGEHSHETPTSAESLD
;
A
#
# COMPACT_ATOMS: atom_id res chain seq x y z
N MET A 1 -7.35 -0.98 9.65
CA MET A 1 -7.97 0.13 10.40
C MET A 1 -9.49 -0.03 10.34
N SER A 2 -10.21 0.31 11.41
CA SER A 2 -11.65 0.01 11.59
C SER A 2 -12.62 0.90 10.79
N GLY A 3 -12.19 1.56 9.71
CA GLY A 3 -13.01 2.53 8.98
C GLY A 3 -13.40 3.78 9.78
N ALA A 4 -12.90 3.93 11.01
CA ALA A 4 -13.18 5.06 11.88
C ALA A 4 -12.43 6.33 11.45
N ASP A 5 -13.05 7.49 11.68
CA ASP A 5 -12.41 8.79 11.51
C ASP A 5 -11.10 8.89 12.29
N ILE A 6 -10.09 9.45 11.63
CA ILE A 6 -8.84 9.86 12.27
C ILE A 6 -8.73 11.38 12.29
N VAL A 7 -8.14 11.92 13.35
CA VAL A 7 -7.91 13.35 13.53
C VAL A 7 -6.43 13.62 13.77
N ARG A 8 -5.97 14.81 13.40
CA ARG A 8 -4.58 15.23 13.67
C ARG A 8 -4.35 15.27 15.18
N VAL A 9 -3.20 14.77 15.61
CA VAL A 9 -2.71 15.03 16.96
C VAL A 9 -2.21 16.48 17.01
N LEU A 10 -2.58 17.21 18.05
CA LEU A 10 -2.21 18.61 18.23
C LEU A 10 -1.23 18.74 19.39
N THR A 11 -0.27 19.64 19.22
CA THR A 11 0.61 20.12 20.29
C THR A 11 -0.16 20.99 21.29
N ASN A 12 0.47 21.33 22.42
CA ASN A 12 -0.11 22.21 23.44
C ASN A 12 -0.51 23.60 22.89
N ASN A 13 0.07 24.02 21.77
CA ASN A 13 -0.21 25.31 21.12
C ASN A 13 -1.32 25.21 20.05
N GLY A 14 -1.97 24.05 19.90
CA GLY A 14 -3.05 23.83 18.94
C GLY A 14 -2.61 23.55 17.51
N SER A 15 -1.30 23.60 17.21
CA SER A 15 -0.75 23.22 15.90
C SER A 15 -0.63 21.71 15.76
N PRO A 16 -0.76 21.14 14.55
CA PRO A 16 -0.51 19.73 14.29
C PRO A 16 0.88 19.30 14.78
N GLU A 17 0.95 18.13 15.40
CA GLU A 17 2.23 17.51 15.74
C GLU A 17 2.89 16.98 14.46
N THR A 18 4.06 17.54 14.13
CA THR A 18 4.82 17.19 12.95
C THR A 18 6.27 16.86 13.29
N LYS A 19 6.90 16.01 12.47
CA LYS A 19 8.35 15.71 12.52
C LYS A 19 8.91 15.73 11.10
N SER A 20 10.16 16.18 10.97
CA SER A 20 10.95 15.96 9.75
C SER A 20 11.75 14.68 9.92
N VAL A 21 11.66 13.77 8.95
CA VAL A 21 12.39 12.50 8.97
C VAL A 21 13.10 12.29 7.66
N SER A 22 14.36 11.86 7.73
CA SER A 22 15.14 11.40 6.59
C SER A 22 15.16 9.88 6.59
N GLU A 23 14.70 9.28 5.50
CA GLU A 23 14.83 7.84 5.23
C GLU A 23 15.67 7.65 3.96
N PRO A 24 16.18 6.45 3.69
CA PRO A 24 17.01 6.24 2.50
C PRO A 24 16.33 6.56 1.16
N LYS A 25 14.98 6.57 1.13
CA LYS A 25 14.18 6.94 -0.05
C LYS A 25 13.98 8.45 -0.20
N GLY A 26 14.33 9.26 0.80
CA GLY A 26 14.21 10.72 0.77
C GLY A 26 13.82 11.34 2.10
N ASP A 27 13.58 12.64 2.07
CA ASP A 27 13.14 13.42 3.22
C ASP A 27 11.63 13.60 3.23
N TYR A 28 11.03 13.44 4.40
CA TYR A 28 9.59 13.47 4.59
C TYR A 28 9.20 14.44 5.70
N GLU A 29 8.06 15.09 5.50
CA GLU A 29 7.28 15.69 6.57
C GLU A 29 6.26 14.66 7.06
N VAL A 30 6.27 14.39 8.36
CA VAL A 30 5.37 13.41 8.96
C VAL A 30 4.42 14.10 9.92
N VAL A 31 3.12 13.90 9.72
CA VAL A 31 2.05 14.45 10.56
C VAL A 31 1.40 13.31 11.35
N MET A 32 1.24 13.49 12.65
CA MET A 32 0.63 12.50 13.54
C MET A 32 -0.89 12.57 13.49
N TYR A 33 -1.53 11.40 13.45
CA TYR A 33 -2.97 11.21 13.54
C TYR A 33 -3.31 10.17 14.62
N ARG A 34 -4.55 10.23 15.10
CA ARG A 34 -5.13 9.23 16.01
C ARG A 34 -6.59 8.95 15.64
N PRO A 35 -7.11 7.76 15.93
CA PRO A 35 -8.54 7.50 15.86
C PRO A 35 -9.33 8.48 16.73
N ARG A 36 -10.54 8.86 16.29
CA ARG A 36 -11.44 9.72 17.09
C ARG A 36 -11.84 9.05 18.42
N ILE A 37 -12.04 7.74 18.40
CA ILE A 37 -12.22 6.91 19.59
C ILE A 37 -10.93 6.14 19.77
N ASP A 38 -10.09 6.64 20.66
CA ASP A 38 -8.75 6.12 20.89
C ASP A 38 -8.77 4.99 21.92
N ASN A 39 -8.22 3.84 21.55
CA ASN A 39 -7.97 2.72 22.47
C ASN A 39 -6.47 2.60 22.83
N GLY A 40 -5.68 3.62 22.51
CA GLY A 40 -4.31 3.82 23.00
C GLY A 40 -3.24 2.91 22.38
N SER A 41 -3.59 2.09 21.38
CA SER A 41 -2.70 1.01 20.91
C SER A 41 -2.19 1.19 19.47
N LEU A 42 -2.46 2.33 18.84
CA LEU A 42 -2.11 2.58 17.44
C LEU A 42 -1.66 4.02 17.20
N ARG A 43 -0.41 4.18 16.76
CA ARG A 43 0.10 5.43 16.19
C ARG A 43 -0.19 5.45 14.70
N VAL A 44 -0.77 6.54 14.19
CA VAL A 44 -1.04 6.73 12.76
C VAL A 44 -0.23 7.92 12.26
N GLU A 45 0.51 7.72 11.18
CA GLU A 45 1.41 8.73 10.62
C GLU A 45 1.10 8.94 9.14
N ARG A 46 0.97 10.21 8.73
CA ARG A 46 0.93 10.60 7.33
C ARG A 46 2.30 11.09 6.92
N TRP A 47 2.92 10.45 5.93
CA TRP A 47 4.24 10.78 5.43
C TRP A 47 4.11 11.46 4.06
N THR A 48 4.60 12.69 3.95
CA THR A 48 4.59 13.49 2.71
C THR A 48 6.02 13.76 2.28
N SER A 49 6.37 13.42 1.03
CA SER A 49 7.71 13.67 0.50
C SER A 49 7.97 15.17 0.37
N LYS A 50 9.16 15.61 0.79
CA LYS A 50 9.61 17.00 0.61
C LYS A 50 10.05 17.29 -0.83
N ALA A 51 10.47 16.27 -1.57
CA ALA A 51 10.86 16.39 -2.97
C ALA A 51 9.65 16.42 -3.91
N ASP A 52 8.59 15.70 -3.56
CA ASP A 52 7.32 15.65 -4.29
C ASP A 52 6.15 15.65 -3.30
N PRO A 53 5.52 16.81 -3.04
CA PRO A 53 4.40 16.90 -2.10
C PRO A 53 3.15 16.10 -2.52
N THR A 54 3.05 15.65 -3.77
CA THR A 54 1.96 14.78 -4.23
C THR A 54 2.18 13.33 -3.82
N TYR A 55 3.42 12.94 -3.53
CA TYR A 55 3.74 11.64 -2.98
C TYR A 55 3.50 11.62 -1.47
N VAL A 56 2.38 10.99 -1.11
CA VAL A 56 1.95 10.75 0.26
C VAL A 56 1.75 9.25 0.46
N TYR A 57 2.16 8.75 1.61
CA TYR A 57 1.81 7.41 2.08
C TYR A 57 1.49 7.44 3.58
N TRP A 58 0.91 6.37 4.09
CA TRP A 58 0.56 6.26 5.50
C TRP A 58 1.35 5.15 6.17
N ARG A 59 1.62 5.33 7.46
CA ARG A 59 2.27 4.32 8.30
C ARG A 59 1.50 4.18 9.60
N THR A 60 1.34 2.96 10.08
CA THR A 60 0.81 2.71 11.42
C THR A 60 1.79 1.89 12.23
N LEU A 61 1.90 2.20 13.53
CA LEU A 61 2.73 1.46 14.48
C LEU A 61 1.84 1.01 15.64
N SER A 62 1.81 -0.29 15.92
CA SER A 62 1.10 -0.85 17.07
C SER A 62 1.95 -0.83 18.35
N SER A 63 1.31 -1.05 19.49
CA SER A 63 1.99 -1.29 20.78
C SER A 63 2.90 -2.52 20.76
N ASP A 64 2.65 -3.48 19.87
CA ASP A 64 3.44 -4.69 19.71
C ASP A 64 4.66 -4.48 18.79
N ASN A 65 4.98 -3.22 18.46
CA ASN A 65 6.04 -2.82 17.53
C ASN A 65 5.88 -3.39 16.12
N GLU A 66 4.64 -3.66 15.69
CA GLU A 66 4.33 -3.97 14.30
C GLU A 66 4.14 -2.67 13.51
N THR A 67 4.89 -2.51 12.41
CA THR A 67 4.77 -1.38 11.50
C THR A 67 4.12 -1.81 10.19
N LYS A 68 3.12 -1.05 9.76
CA LYS A 68 2.41 -1.26 8.48
C LYS A 68 2.51 -0.01 7.62
N ASN A 69 2.93 -0.19 6.37
CA ASN A 69 2.93 0.88 5.37
C ASN A 69 1.74 0.72 4.42
N TYR A 70 1.17 1.85 4.02
CA TYR A 70 0.02 1.90 3.12
C TYR A 70 0.31 2.86 1.97
N GLY A 71 0.25 2.37 0.74
CA GLY A 71 0.40 3.17 -0.47
C GLY A 71 1.79 3.79 -0.64
N ASP A 72 2.86 3.08 -0.26
CA ASP A 72 4.25 3.52 -0.48
C ASP A 72 4.72 3.35 -1.94
N SER A 73 3.82 2.99 -2.85
CA SER A 73 4.01 2.97 -4.30
C SER A 73 2.67 3.09 -5.04
N ASP A 74 2.69 3.43 -6.32
CA ASP A 74 1.47 3.46 -7.18
C ASP A 74 0.77 2.11 -7.26
N GLY A 75 1.51 1.00 -7.16
CA GLY A 75 0.95 -0.35 -7.12
C GLY A 75 0.07 -0.63 -5.90
N SER A 76 0.16 0.20 -4.85
CA SER A 76 -0.58 0.06 -3.60
C SER A 76 -1.49 1.26 -3.30
N ARG A 77 -1.82 2.05 -4.34
CA ARG A 77 -2.75 3.18 -4.25
C ARG A 77 -3.88 3.00 -5.26
N ILE A 78 -5.11 3.27 -4.82
CA ILE A 78 -6.21 3.57 -5.74
C ILE A 78 -6.05 5.04 -6.08
N LEU A 79 -5.41 5.28 -7.23
CA LEU A 79 -4.93 6.57 -7.67
C LEU A 79 -5.54 6.91 -9.01
N GLU A 80 -6.14 8.09 -9.09
CA GLU A 80 -6.51 8.72 -10.36
C GLU A 80 -5.39 9.68 -10.77
N THR A 81 -4.92 9.58 -12.02
CA THR A 81 -3.86 10.45 -12.59
C THR A 81 -4.35 11.31 -13.74
N SER A 82 -5.65 11.56 -13.86
CA SER A 82 -6.23 12.34 -14.97
C SER A 82 -5.89 13.84 -14.84
N ASN A 83 -5.74 14.53 -15.98
CA ASN A 83 -5.63 15.99 -16.07
C ASN A 83 -4.49 16.62 -15.23
N ASP A 84 -3.27 16.07 -15.33
CA ASP A 84 -2.05 16.53 -14.63
C ASP A 84 -2.18 16.58 -13.10
N ASN A 85 -3.20 15.94 -12.54
CA ASN A 85 -3.45 15.87 -11.10
C ASN A 85 -3.48 14.42 -10.63
N SER A 86 -2.78 14.15 -9.54
CA SER A 86 -2.80 12.86 -8.86
C SER A 86 -3.74 12.94 -7.64
N ARG A 87 -4.83 12.16 -7.66
CA ARG A 87 -5.80 12.09 -6.57
C ARG A 87 -5.86 10.67 -6.05
N THR A 88 -5.30 10.46 -4.86
CA THR A 88 -5.38 9.15 -4.19
C THR A 88 -6.67 9.05 -3.41
N PHE A 89 -7.50 8.06 -3.73
CA PHE A 89 -8.71 7.73 -2.98
C PHE A 89 -8.40 6.84 -1.78
N SER A 90 -7.52 5.84 -1.97
CA SER A 90 -7.18 4.87 -0.93
C SER A 90 -5.70 4.48 -0.99
N TRP A 91 -5.09 4.37 0.19
CA TRP A 91 -3.75 3.81 0.40
C TRP A 91 -3.90 2.40 0.94
N MET A 92 -3.46 1.42 0.18
CA MET A 92 -3.63 0.00 0.50
C MET A 92 -2.38 -0.53 1.21
N LEU A 93 -2.55 -1.50 2.11
CA LEU A 93 -1.45 -2.10 2.86
C LEU A 93 -0.43 -2.68 1.89
N SER A 94 0.81 -2.20 1.91
CA SER A 94 1.86 -2.68 1.01
C SER A 94 2.89 -3.54 1.74
N LYS A 95 3.15 -3.24 3.02
CA LYS A 95 4.18 -3.90 3.83
C LYS A 95 3.76 -4.00 5.29
N SER A 96 4.11 -5.10 5.94
CA SER A 96 4.10 -5.23 7.40
C SER A 96 5.43 -5.78 7.90
N TYR A 97 5.92 -5.31 9.05
CA TYR A 97 7.08 -5.89 9.71
C TYR A 97 7.07 -5.64 11.22
N ASP A 98 7.76 -6.50 11.97
CA ASP A 98 7.77 -6.48 13.43
C ASP A 98 9.16 -6.22 14.03
N ALA A 99 9.24 -6.24 15.36
CA ALA A 99 10.49 -6.11 16.12
C ALA A 99 11.43 -7.32 16.00
N HIS A 100 10.90 -8.47 15.59
CA HIS A 100 11.66 -9.72 15.41
C HIS A 100 12.31 -9.82 14.04
N GLY A 101 11.96 -8.92 13.11
CA GLY A 101 12.48 -8.88 11.76
C GLY A 101 11.68 -9.73 10.78
N ASN A 102 10.49 -10.20 11.16
CA ASN A 102 9.55 -10.81 10.22
C ASN A 102 8.95 -9.72 9.34
N ALA A 103 8.75 -10.04 8.06
CA ALA A 103 8.15 -9.15 7.09
C ALA A 103 7.05 -9.85 6.28
N ILE A 104 6.15 -9.04 5.74
CA ILE A 104 5.11 -9.43 4.79
C ILE A 104 5.01 -8.35 3.73
N GLU A 105 5.03 -8.72 2.45
CA GLU A 105 4.81 -7.84 1.31
C GLU A 105 3.49 -8.16 0.62
N TYR A 106 2.73 -7.11 0.29
CA TYR A 106 1.41 -7.19 -0.34
C TYR A 106 1.48 -6.50 -1.70
N MET A 107 1.19 -7.25 -2.75
CA MET A 107 1.20 -6.77 -4.13
C MET A 107 -0.19 -6.89 -4.74
N TYR A 108 -0.53 -5.91 -5.56
CA TYR A 108 -1.86 -5.78 -6.14
C TYR A 108 -1.79 -5.76 -7.67
N LYS A 109 -2.80 -6.37 -8.30
CA LYS A 109 -3.06 -6.31 -9.73
C LYS A 109 -3.97 -5.11 -10.03
N GLN A 110 -3.67 -4.42 -11.12
CA GLN A 110 -4.47 -3.29 -11.57
C GLN A 110 -5.66 -3.76 -12.41
N GLU A 111 -6.81 -3.12 -12.23
CA GLU A 111 -7.94 -3.26 -13.15
C GLU A 111 -7.53 -2.83 -14.55
N ASP A 112 -7.80 -3.67 -15.54
CA ASP A 112 -7.38 -3.51 -16.93
C ASP A 112 -8.56 -3.41 -17.91
N ALA A 113 -9.79 -3.48 -17.40
CA ALA A 113 -11.03 -3.48 -18.19
C ALA A 113 -11.12 -4.64 -19.21
N LYS A 114 -10.34 -5.71 -19.02
CA LYS A 114 -10.45 -6.94 -19.82
C LYS A 114 -11.84 -7.54 -19.64
N ASP A 115 -12.38 -8.11 -20.73
CA ASP A 115 -13.70 -8.75 -20.79
C ASP A 115 -14.89 -7.84 -20.41
N LEU A 116 -14.69 -6.52 -20.42
CA LEU A 116 -15.73 -5.54 -20.05
C LEU A 116 -16.74 -5.28 -21.18
N VAL A 117 -16.32 -5.42 -22.44
CA VAL A 117 -17.18 -5.23 -23.61
C VAL A 117 -17.81 -6.55 -24.03
N ASP A 118 -19.06 -6.50 -24.46
CA ASP A 118 -19.71 -7.69 -25.04
C ASP A 118 -19.15 -8.03 -26.43
N ALA A 119 -19.61 -9.14 -27.02
CA ALA A 119 -19.19 -9.57 -28.36
C ALA A 119 -19.50 -8.55 -29.48
N SER A 120 -20.37 -7.56 -29.22
CA SER A 120 -20.68 -6.47 -30.14
C SER A 120 -19.78 -5.24 -29.95
N GLY A 121 -18.86 -5.27 -28.98
CA GLY A 121 -17.97 -4.18 -28.63
C GLY A 121 -18.64 -3.06 -27.82
N VAL A 122 -19.82 -3.33 -27.26
CA VAL A 122 -20.60 -2.33 -26.52
C VAL A 122 -20.32 -2.46 -25.03
N LEU A 123 -20.01 -1.33 -24.39
CA LEU A 123 -19.88 -1.25 -22.94
C LEU A 123 -21.24 -1.45 -22.26
N PRO A 124 -21.27 -2.12 -21.10
CA PRO A 124 -22.49 -2.25 -20.32
C PRO A 124 -22.98 -0.88 -19.83
N VAL A 125 -24.29 -0.77 -19.59
CA VAL A 125 -24.95 0.50 -19.24
C VAL A 125 -24.33 1.18 -18.02
N TRP A 126 -23.81 0.40 -17.06
CA TRP A 126 -23.17 0.91 -15.84
C TRP A 126 -21.75 1.46 -16.04
N GLU A 127 -21.07 1.15 -17.15
CA GLU A 127 -19.72 1.67 -17.47
C GLU A 127 -19.73 2.69 -18.60
N LYS A 128 -20.82 2.81 -19.35
CA LYS A 128 -20.92 3.65 -20.57
C LYS A 128 -20.52 5.12 -20.37
N ASN A 129 -20.67 5.66 -19.17
CA ASN A 129 -20.36 7.06 -18.85
C ASN A 129 -19.02 7.24 -18.11
N ARG A 130 -18.20 6.18 -17.99
CA ARG A 130 -16.88 6.25 -17.34
C ARG A 130 -15.76 6.18 -18.39
N ILE A 131 -14.85 7.16 -18.34
CA ILE A 131 -13.61 7.10 -19.14
C ILE A 131 -12.73 5.94 -18.65
N GLU A 132 -11.91 5.39 -19.55
CA GLU A 132 -11.12 4.18 -19.29
C GLU A 132 -10.18 4.32 -18.10
N GLU A 133 -9.53 5.48 -17.98
CA GLU A 133 -8.60 5.79 -16.90
C GLU A 133 -9.28 5.69 -15.53
N LEU A 134 -10.55 6.10 -15.43
CA LEU A 134 -11.34 5.98 -14.20
C LEU A 134 -11.85 4.56 -13.94
N ARG A 135 -11.96 3.72 -14.98
CA ARG A 135 -12.34 2.30 -14.84
C ARG A 135 -11.16 1.50 -14.27
N CYS A 136 -9.95 1.82 -14.70
CA CYS A 136 -8.72 1.10 -14.36
C CYS A 136 -8.01 1.57 -13.07
N CYS A 137 -8.64 2.46 -12.28
CA CYS A 137 -8.08 2.94 -11.00
C CYS A 137 -8.09 1.87 -9.89
N GLN A 138 -8.95 0.86 -10.01
CA GLN A 138 -9.14 -0.16 -8.99
C GLN A 138 -7.94 -1.11 -8.91
N LYS A 139 -7.69 -1.65 -7.71
CA LYS A 139 -6.61 -2.60 -7.44
C LYS A 139 -7.16 -3.81 -6.69
N TYR A 140 -6.64 -4.99 -7.00
CA TYR A 140 -7.02 -6.27 -6.41
C TYR A 140 -5.81 -6.95 -5.79
N ILE A 141 -5.92 -7.55 -4.61
CA ILE A 141 -4.79 -8.23 -3.98
C ILE A 141 -4.38 -9.42 -4.87
N LYS A 142 -3.12 -9.46 -5.29
CA LYS A 142 -2.64 -10.51 -6.20
C LYS A 142 -1.71 -11.48 -5.50
N THR A 143 -0.77 -10.95 -4.73
CA THR A 143 0.27 -11.77 -4.12
C THR A 143 0.61 -11.27 -2.73
N ILE A 144 0.75 -12.18 -1.79
CA ILE A 144 1.27 -11.92 -0.44
C ILE A 144 2.51 -12.79 -0.24
N LYS A 145 3.66 -12.15 0.02
CA LYS A 145 4.92 -12.84 0.29
C LYS A 145 5.27 -12.73 1.78
N TYR A 146 5.69 -13.82 2.38
CA TYR A 146 6.05 -13.87 3.80
C TYR A 146 7.07 -14.98 4.09
N GLY A 147 7.59 -15.00 5.32
CA GLY A 147 8.70 -15.90 5.69
C GLY A 147 10.00 -15.46 5.02
N ASN A 148 10.38 -14.20 5.21
CA ASN A 148 11.64 -13.66 4.69
C ASN A 148 12.85 -14.40 5.28
N SER A 149 13.78 -14.81 4.43
CA SER A 149 15.00 -15.52 4.87
C SER A 149 16.05 -14.60 5.49
N ILE A 150 16.01 -13.32 5.14
CA ILE A 150 16.86 -12.27 5.72
C ILE A 150 15.95 -11.38 6.56
N PRO A 151 16.26 -11.14 7.84
CA PRO A 151 15.46 -10.25 8.70
C PRO A 151 15.29 -8.87 8.06
N SER A 152 14.10 -8.27 8.25
CA SER A 152 13.80 -6.90 7.80
C SER A 152 14.49 -5.81 8.64
N ARG A 153 15.60 -6.16 9.30
CA ARG A 153 16.37 -5.36 10.23
C ARG A 153 17.85 -5.60 9.99
N ASP A 154 18.66 -4.55 10.15
CA ASP A 154 20.10 -4.67 10.06
C ASP A 154 20.63 -5.54 11.22
N PRO A 155 21.44 -6.59 10.98
CA PRO A 155 21.91 -7.47 12.05
C PRO A 155 22.82 -6.80 13.10
N LYS A 156 23.38 -5.62 12.83
CA LYS A 156 24.29 -4.91 13.74
C LYS A 156 23.58 -3.82 14.53
N SER A 157 22.78 -2.97 13.87
CA SER A 157 22.06 -1.87 14.52
C SER A 157 20.63 -2.23 14.93
N TRP A 158 20.06 -3.29 14.34
CA TRP A 158 18.66 -3.70 14.46
C TRP A 158 17.63 -2.67 13.98
N GLU A 159 18.11 -1.62 13.31
CA GLU A 159 17.27 -0.65 12.62
C GLU A 159 16.58 -1.31 11.42
N VAL A 160 15.44 -0.75 11.01
CA VAL A 160 14.70 -1.26 9.85
C VAL A 160 15.59 -1.21 8.61
N SER A 161 15.81 -2.36 7.97
CA SER A 161 16.63 -2.44 6.77
C SER A 161 15.81 -2.13 5.52
N GLN A 162 16.48 -1.69 4.46
CA GLN A 162 15.83 -1.58 3.16
C GLN A 162 15.49 -2.97 2.63
N TRP A 163 14.23 -3.17 2.24
CA TRP A 163 13.82 -4.38 1.54
C TRP A 163 14.33 -4.26 0.11
N THR A 164 15.37 -5.00 -0.21
CA THR A 164 15.88 -5.07 -1.58
C THR A 164 15.09 -6.12 -2.37
N LYS A 165 15.24 -6.10 -3.69
CA LYS A 165 14.68 -7.16 -4.56
C LYS A 165 15.28 -8.54 -4.27
N ASP A 166 16.38 -8.59 -3.54
CA ASP A 166 17.10 -9.81 -3.16
C ASP A 166 16.54 -10.47 -1.91
N MET A 167 15.51 -9.87 -1.29
CA MET A 167 14.81 -10.47 -0.17
C MET A 167 14.13 -11.75 -0.64
N TYR A 168 14.66 -12.89 -0.20
CA TYR A 168 14.12 -14.20 -0.55
C TYR A 168 12.99 -14.57 0.41
N TRP A 169 11.85 -14.95 -0.18
CA TRP A 169 10.63 -15.30 0.53
C TRP A 169 10.42 -16.80 0.50
N MET A 170 10.18 -17.40 1.67
CA MET A 170 9.93 -18.84 1.77
C MET A 170 8.51 -19.21 1.34
N PHE A 171 7.56 -18.29 1.47
CA PHE A 171 6.15 -18.53 1.18
C PHE A 171 5.56 -17.41 0.31
N GLU A 172 4.67 -17.82 -0.58
CA GLU A 172 3.93 -16.95 -1.48
C GLU A 172 2.48 -17.42 -1.54
N LEU A 173 1.54 -16.51 -1.29
CA LEU A 173 0.11 -16.73 -1.47
C LEU A 173 -0.36 -15.93 -2.68
N ILE A 174 -1.03 -16.59 -3.61
CA ILE A 174 -1.46 -15.99 -4.88
C ILE A 174 -2.98 -16.08 -4.99
N PHE A 175 -3.59 -14.97 -5.36
CA PHE A 175 -5.01 -14.85 -5.65
C PHE A 175 -5.20 -14.98 -7.16
N ASP A 176 -5.92 -16.01 -7.57
CA ASP A 176 -6.26 -16.26 -8.97
C ASP A 176 -7.60 -15.60 -9.33
N TYR A 177 -7.61 -14.85 -10.43
CA TYR A 177 -8.77 -14.17 -11.01
C TYR A 177 -9.18 -14.81 -12.36
N GLY A 178 -8.67 -16.02 -12.65
CA GLY A 178 -8.97 -16.79 -13.87
C GLY A 178 -7.79 -16.87 -14.86
N GLU A 179 -6.65 -16.29 -14.51
CA GLU A 179 -5.45 -16.21 -15.36
C GLU A 179 -4.37 -17.24 -15.02
N HIS A 180 -4.68 -18.24 -14.19
CA HIS A 180 -3.79 -19.36 -13.88
C HIS A 180 -4.34 -20.66 -14.47
N SER A 181 -3.43 -21.55 -14.88
CA SER A 181 -3.81 -22.89 -15.35
C SER A 181 -4.51 -23.67 -14.24
N HIS A 182 -5.75 -24.11 -14.51
CA HIS A 182 -6.50 -24.97 -13.60
C HIS A 182 -5.84 -26.35 -13.39
N GLU A 183 -5.11 -26.84 -14.40
CA GLU A 183 -4.47 -28.17 -14.35
C GLU A 183 -3.08 -28.12 -13.71
N THR A 184 -2.34 -27.04 -13.97
CA THR A 184 -0.94 -26.87 -13.54
C THR A 184 -0.72 -25.45 -13.01
N PRO A 185 -1.30 -25.09 -11.85
CA PRO A 185 -1.14 -23.75 -11.29
C PRO A 185 0.34 -23.50 -10.95
N THR A 186 0.84 -22.33 -11.34
CA THR A 186 2.20 -21.88 -10.99
C THR A 186 2.14 -20.51 -10.33
N SER A 187 3.27 -19.95 -9.90
CA SER A 187 3.30 -18.58 -9.41
C SER A 187 3.21 -17.52 -10.51
N ALA A 188 3.50 -17.89 -11.74
CA ALA A 188 3.32 -17.03 -12.90
C ALA A 188 1.91 -17.19 -13.48
N GLU A 189 1.32 -16.07 -13.91
CA GLU A 189 0.11 -16.09 -14.73
C GLU A 189 0.39 -16.89 -16.01
N SER A 190 -0.59 -17.67 -16.47
CA SER A 190 -0.48 -18.27 -17.80
C SER A 190 -0.51 -17.15 -18.83
N LEU A 191 0.49 -17.11 -19.71
CA LEU A 191 0.48 -16.21 -20.86
C LEU A 191 -0.74 -16.55 -21.72
N ASP A 192 -1.57 -15.54 -22.01
CA ASP A 192 -2.61 -15.61 -23.04
C ASP A 192 -1.99 -15.89 -24.43
#